data_AF-A0A0C2K838-F1
#
_entry.id   AF-A0A0C2K838-F1
#
_cell.length_a   1.000
_cell.length_b   1.000
_cell.length_c   1.000
_cell.angle_alpha   90.00
_cell.angle_beta   90.00
_cell.angle_gamma   90.00
#
_symmetry.space_group_name_H-M   'P 1'
#
loop_
_entity.id
_entity.type
_entity.pdbx_description
1 polymer ?
#
loop_
_entity_poly.entity_id
_entity_poly.type
_entity_poly.pdbx_seq_one_letter_code
_entity_poly.pdbx_strand_id
1 'polypeptide(L)' 'MFKCGQCRQFSRARDNLKDLCAAWQQPTLATREACDFFSLKKALFDPQQYASAPIKNKP' A
#
# COMPACT_ATOMS: atom_id res chain seq x y z
N MET A 1 -4.73 -15.99 -3.02
CA MET A 1 -3.52 -15.35 -3.58
C MET A 1 -3.58 -13.85 -3.36
N PHE A 2 -2.46 -13.21 -3.00
CA PHE A 2 -2.36 -11.76 -2.93
C PHE A 2 -2.24 -11.14 -4.33
N LYS A 3 -2.71 -9.89 -4.48
CA LYS A 3 -2.66 -9.15 -5.74
C LYS A 3 -1.72 -7.96 -5.65
N CYS A 4 -1.15 -7.55 -6.78
CA CYS A 4 -0.27 -6.39 -6.86
C CYS A 4 -0.95 -5.13 -6.31
N GLY A 5 -2.26 -4.95 -6.53
CA GLY A 5 -3.04 -3.83 -5.97
C GLY A 5 -3.08 -3.75 -4.44
N GLN A 6 -2.77 -4.83 -3.72
CA GLN A 6 -2.68 -4.89 -2.26
C GLN A 6 -1.25 -4.61 -1.74
N CYS A 7 -0.29 -4.49 -2.66
CA CYS A 7 1.10 -4.25 -2.35
C CYS A 7 1.35 -2.78 -1.97
N ARG A 8 2.29 -2.55 -1.05
CA ARG A 8 2.80 -1.23 -0.69
C ARG A 8 3.54 -0.57 -1.85
N GLN A 9 4.22 -1.37 -2.66
CA GLN A 9 5.02 -0.92 -3.81
C GLN A 9 4.18 -0.67 -5.07
N PHE A 10 2.87 -0.89 -5.02
CA PHE A 10 2.00 -0.65 -6.16
C PHE A 10 1.58 0.82 -6.21
N SER A 11 1.88 1.45 -7.34
CA SER A 11 1.53 2.82 -7.66
C SER A 11 0.55 2.85 -8.82
N ARG A 12 -0.66 3.36 -8.55
CA ARG A 12 -1.62 3.69 -9.61
C ARG A 12 -1.13 4.90 -10.37
N ALA A 13 -0.98 4.75 -11.68
CA ALA A 13 -0.78 5.91 -12.53
C ALA A 13 -2.12 6.61 -12.75
N ARG A 14 -2.15 7.94 -12.73
CA ARG A 14 -3.33 8.72 -13.13
C ARG A 14 -3.26 8.95 -14.63
N ASP A 15 -4.41 8.87 -15.28
CA ASP A 15 -4.66 9.25 -16.68
C ASP A 15 -3.82 8.50 -17.74
N ASN A 16 -4.46 7.56 -18.44
CA ASN A 16 -3.94 6.80 -19.61
C ASN A 16 -2.57 6.09 -19.45
N LEU A 17 -1.95 6.17 -18.28
CA LEU A 17 -0.68 5.53 -17.93
C LEU A 17 -0.95 4.17 -17.27
N LYS A 18 -0.12 3.18 -17.57
CA LYS A 18 -0.20 1.84 -16.99
C LYS A 18 0.20 1.90 -15.51
N ASP A 19 -0.44 1.09 -14.66
CA ASP A 19 -0.01 0.97 -13.26
C ASP A 19 1.45 0.48 -13.20
N LEU A 20 2.18 0.88 -12.16
CA LEU A 20 3.59 0.54 -12.02
C LEU A 20 3.86 -0.16 -10.69
N CYS A 21 4.69 -1.19 -10.73
CA CYS A 21 5.19 -1.84 -9.53
C CYS A 21 6.57 -1.28 -9.20
N ALA A 22 6.69 -0.49 -8.14
CA ALA A 22 7.94 0.15 -7.75
C ALA A 22 9.03 -0.84 -7.29
N ALA A 23 8.69 -2.09 -6.95
CA ALA A 23 9.66 -3.09 -6.49
C ALA A 23 10.71 -3.46 -7.56
N TRP A 24 10.29 -3.45 -8.82
CA TRP A 24 11.08 -3.82 -10.01
C TRP A 24 10.86 -2.88 -11.19
N GLN A 25 10.14 -1.78 -10.96
CA GLN A 25 9.87 -0.68 -11.91
C GLN A 25 9.21 -1.13 -13.22
N GLN A 26 8.45 -2.23 -13.18
CA GLN A 26 7.73 -2.75 -14.35
C GLN A 26 6.27 -2.31 -14.35
N PRO A 27 5.67 -2.13 -15.56
CA PRO A 27 4.23 -1.99 -15.69
C PRO A 27 3.54 -3.21 -15.08
N THR A 28 2.51 -2.97 -14.28
CA THR A 28 1.72 -3.99 -13.62
C THR A 28 0.23 -3.66 -13.70
N LEU A 29 -0.62 -4.49 -13.12
CA LEU A 29 -2.05 -4.24 -12.98
C LEU A 29 -2.45 -4.50 -11.53
N ALA A 30 -3.42 -3.75 -11.04
CA ALA A 30 -3.98 -3.96 -9.70
C ALA A 30 -4.51 -5.40 -9.49
N THR A 31 -5.00 -6.04 -10.56
CA THR A 31 -5.57 -7.39 -10.55
C THR A 31 -4.56 -8.51 -10.71
N ARG A 32 -3.33 -8.21 -11.15
CA ARG A 32 -2.26 -9.18 -11.35
C ARG A 32 -1.86 -9.82 -10.02
N GLU A 33 -1.47 -11.08 -10.05
CA GLU A 33 -0.87 -11.75 -8.90
C GLU A 33 0.35 -10.99 -8.36
N ALA A 34 0.52 -11.07 -7.05
CA ALA A 34 1.66 -10.51 -6.36
C ALA A 34 2.98 -11.16 -6.83
N CYS A 35 3.99 -10.33 -7.14
CA CYS A 35 5.36 -10.79 -7.41
C CYS A 35 6.08 -11.21 -6.12
N ASP A 36 7.26 -11.81 -6.25
CA ASP A 36 8.09 -12.25 -5.10
C ASP A 36 8.47 -11.12 -4.14
N PHE A 37 8.54 -9.87 -4.62
CA PHE A 37 8.82 -8.68 -3.80
C PHE A 37 7.57 -8.09 -3.12
N PHE A 38 6.48 -8.85 -3.04
CA PHE A 38 5.23 -8.37 -2.48
C PHE A 38 5.35 -8.01 -1.00
N SER A 39 4.88 -6.82 -0.66
CA SER A 39 4.80 -6.35 0.71
C SER A 39 3.41 -5.78 0.95
N LEU A 40 2.66 -6.36 1.87
CA LEU A 40 1.29 -5.92 2.16
C LEU A 40 1.30 -4.50 2.74
N LYS A 41 0.41 -3.62 2.25
CA LYS A 41 0.18 -2.33 2.92
C LYS A 41 -0.26 -2.60 4.35
N LYS A 42 0.49 -2.09 5.33
CA LYS A 42 0.00 -2.04 6.72
C LYS A 42 -1.31 -1.26 6.71
N ALA A 43 -2.36 -1.85 7.27
CA ALA A 43 -3.58 -1.12 7.52
C ALA A 43 -3.22 0.07 8.42
N LEU A 44 -3.52 1.29 7.96
CA LEU A 44 -3.29 2.50 8.77
C LEU A 44 -4.17 2.54 10.02
N PHE A 45 -5.16 1.65 10.10
CA PHE A 45 -6.02 1.50 11.25
C PHE A 45 -5.51 0.35 12.12
N ASP A 46 -4.67 0.70 13.10
CA ASP A 46 -4.30 -0.18 14.19
C ASP A 46 -5.11 0.25 15.43
N PRO A 47 -6.18 -0.47 15.82
CA PRO A 47 -7.02 -0.07 16.96
C PRO A 47 -6.25 -0.05 18.29
N GLN A 48 -5.07 -0.69 18.41
CA GLN A 48 -4.24 -0.55 19.60
C GLN A 48 -3.47 0.78 19.64
N GLN A 49 -3.12 1.37 18.50
CA GLN A 49 -2.47 2.69 18.46
C GLN A 49 -3.42 3.84 18.82
N TYR A 50 -4.72 3.71 18.53
CA TYR A 50 -5.70 4.71 18.94
C TYR A 50 -5.86 4.79 20.47
N ALA A 51 -5.77 3.66 21.18
CA ALA A 51 -5.90 3.60 22.63
C ALA A 51 -4.69 4.18 23.40
N SER A 52 -3.59 4.49 22.72
CA SER A 52 -2.32 4.93 23.33
C SER A 52 -1.87 6.33 22.90
N ALA A 53 -2.67 7.06 22.11
CA ALA A 53 -2.37 8.45 21.80
C ALA A 53 -2.52 9.32 23.06
N PRO A 54 -1.45 9.94 23.61
CA PRO A 54 -1.59 10.85 24.72
C PRO A 54 -2.41 12.06 24.25
N ILE A 55 -3.51 12.34 24.94
CA ILE A 55 -4.28 13.56 24.78
C ILE A 55 -3.32 14.72 25.10
N LYS A 56 -2.74 15.35 24.07
CA LYS A 56 -1.98 16.57 24.22
C LYS A 56 -2.97 17.67 24.60
N ASN A 57 -3.18 17.87 25.90
CA ASN A 57 -3.79 19.09 26.41
C ASN A 57 -2.91 20.26 25.96
N LYS A 58 -3.45 21.06 25.04
CA LYS A 58 -2.83 22.30 24.60
C LYS A 58 -3.31 23.41 25.56
N PRO A 59 -2.39 24.23 26.12
CA PRO A 59 -2.72 25.30 27.06
C PRO A 59 -3.54 26.42 26.41
#